data_AF-A0A8S0Z0T8-F1
#
_entry.id   AF-A0A8S0Z0T8-F1
#
_cell.length_a   1.000
_cell.length_b   1.000
_cell.length_c   1.000
_cell.angle_alpha   90.00
_cell.angle_beta   90.00
_cell.angle_gamma   90.00
#
_symmetry.space_group_name_H-M   'P 1'
#
loop_
_entity.id
_entity.type
_entity.pdbx_description
1 polymer ?
#
loop_
_entity_poly.entity_id
_entity_poly.type
_entity_poly.pdbx_seq_one_letter_code
_entity_poly.pdbx_strand_id
1 'polypeptide(L)' 'MPFRSELVDIMLKRMDADLDGVINFQDFQTTVTKTPSLLESLGYCLPERPAVYSFIGTWCPKWAKM' A
#
# COMPACT_ATOMS: atom_id res chain seq x y z
N MET A 1 -21.54 2.95 6.24
CA MET A 1 -20.86 4.22 5.95
C MET A 1 -20.53 4.27 4.46
N PRO A 2 -21.26 5.06 3.65
CA PRO A 2 -21.14 5.10 2.19
C PRO A 2 -19.83 5.69 1.67
N PHE A 3 -19.06 6.40 2.50
CA PHE A 3 -17.80 7.04 2.10
C PHE A 3 -16.66 6.08 1.71
N ARG A 4 -16.70 4.82 2.16
CA ARG A 4 -15.56 3.92 2.01
C ARG A 4 -15.40 3.41 0.58
N SER A 5 -16.50 3.09 -0.08
CA SER A 5 -16.51 2.57 -1.45
C SER A 5 -16.08 3.62 -2.46
N GLU A 6 -16.53 4.87 -2.28
CA GLU A 6 -16.19 5.97 -3.19
C GLU A 6 -14.70 6.35 -3.10
N LEU A 7 -14.12 6.34 -1.90
CA LEU A 7 -12.68 6.58 -1.73
C LEU A 7 -11.84 5.49 -2.39
N VAL A 8 -12.28 4.23 -2.28
CA VAL A 8 -11.62 3.11 -2.93
C VAL A 8 -11.73 3.25 -4.46
N ASP A 9 -12.88 3.62 -5.01
CA ASP A 9 -13.07 3.82 -6.45
C ASP A 9 -12.17 4.93 -7.01
N ILE A 10 -12.08 6.06 -6.29
CA ILE A 10 -11.20 7.18 -6.65
C ILE A 10 -9.72 6.76 -6.59
N MET A 11 -9.34 5.97 -5.58
CA MET A 11 -7.98 5.45 -5.46
C MET A 11 -7.62 4.48 -6.57
N LEU A 12 -8.51 3.54 -6.88
CA LEU A 12 -8.32 2.56 -7.95
C LEU A 12 -8.15 3.28 -9.29
N LYS A 13 -9.00 4.28 -9.59
CA LYS A 13 -8.84 5.16 -10.77
C LYS A 13 -7.54 5.95 -10.81
N ARG A 14 -6.95 6.26 -9.65
CA ARG A 14 -5.68 7.00 -9.57
C ARG A 14 -4.46 6.09 -9.67
N MET A 15 -4.64 4.82 -9.40
CA MET A 15 -3.61 3.78 -9.43
C MET A 15 -3.53 3.09 -10.80
N ASP A 16 -4.65 3.06 -11.51
CA ASP A 16 -4.76 2.69 -12.91
C ASP A 16 -4.19 3.82 -13.79
N ALA A 17 -2.94 3.66 -14.24
CA ALA A 17 -2.23 4.70 -15.00
C ALA A 17 -2.64 4.75 -16.47
N ASP A 18 -3.11 3.63 -17.02
CA ASP A 18 -3.57 3.48 -18.40
C ASP A 18 -5.11 3.52 -18.55
N LEU A 19 -5.84 3.64 -17.44
CA LEU A 19 -7.30 3.78 -17.40
C LEU A 19 -8.02 2.59 -18.08
N ASP A 20 -7.42 1.40 -17.99
CA ASP A 20 -7.94 0.18 -18.60
C ASP A 20 -8.96 -0.54 -17.68
N GLY A 21 -9.11 -0.07 -16.44
CA GLY A 21 -9.97 -0.64 -15.42
C GLY A 21 -9.37 -1.87 -14.71
N VAL A 22 -8.11 -2.22 -14.98
CA VAL A 22 -7.40 -3.39 -14.47
C VAL A 22 -6.01 -3.00 -13.95
N ILE A 23 -5.85 -3.01 -12.63
CA ILE A 23 -4.56 -2.70 -12.03
C ILE A 23 -3.61 -3.89 -12.19
N ASN A 24 -2.69 -3.79 -13.14
CA ASN A 24 -1.60 -4.75 -13.26
C ASN A 24 -0.51 -4.49 -12.19
N PHE A 25 0.38 -5.46 -11.99
CA PHE A 25 1.42 -5.36 -10.95
C PHE A 25 2.40 -4.21 -11.21
N GLN A 26 2.68 -3.89 -12.48
CA GLN A 26 3.59 -2.81 -12.87
C GLN A 26 3.01 -1.44 -12.50
N ASP A 27 1.72 -1.23 -12.73
CA ASP A 27 1.00 0.00 -12.39
C ASP A 27 0.83 0.16 -10.89
N PHE A 28 0.54 -0.95 -10.19
CA PHE A 28 0.58 -0.97 -8.73
C PHE A 28 1.96 -0.55 -8.21
N GLN A 29 3.04 -1.18 -8.68
CA GLN A 29 4.39 -0.91 -8.21
C GLN A 29 4.82 0.53 -8.52
N THR A 30 4.51 1.01 -9.72
CA THR A 30 4.86 2.37 -10.16
C THR A 30 4.11 3.41 -9.35
N THR A 31 2.81 3.22 -9.11
CA THR A 31 1.98 4.12 -8.31
C THR A 31 2.41 4.14 -6.85
N VAL A 32 2.65 2.97 -6.24
CA VAL A 32 3.10 2.87 -4.84
C VAL A 32 4.46 3.53 -4.65
N THR A 33 5.36 3.41 -5.63
CA THR A 33 6.68 4.04 -5.59
C THR A 33 6.61 5.55 -5.78
N LYS A 34 5.76 6.04 -6.71
CA LYS A 34 5.58 7.47 -6.97
C LYS A 34 4.74 8.19 -5.91
N THR A 35 3.78 7.51 -5.29
CA THR A 35 2.81 8.11 -4.36
C THR A 35 2.49 7.16 -3.21
N PRO A 36 3.42 6.99 -2.24
CA PRO A 36 3.23 6.09 -1.11
C PRO A 36 2.05 6.47 -0.20
N SER A 37 1.68 7.76 -0.15
CA SER A 37 0.55 8.27 0.65
C SER A 37 -0.82 7.73 0.20
N LEU A 38 -0.94 7.29 -1.07
CA LEU A 38 -2.16 6.67 -1.58
C LEU A 38 -2.41 5.32 -0.88
N LEU A 39 -1.34 4.57 -0.62
CA LEU A 39 -1.40 3.28 0.06
C LEU A 39 -1.80 3.44 1.55
N GLU A 40 -1.38 4.52 2.19
CA GLU A 40 -1.77 4.82 3.58
C GLU A 40 -3.26 5.18 3.71
N SER A 41 -3.86 5.77 2.67
CA SER A 41 -5.28 6.14 2.72
C SER A 41 -6.23 4.98 2.36
N LEU A 42 -5.72 3.81 1.96
CA LEU A 42 -6.48 2.54 1.97
C LEU A 42 -6.79 2.05 3.40
N GLY A 43 -6.18 2.63 4.43
CA GLY A 43 -6.47 2.39 5.85
C GLY A 43 -5.43 1.51 6.55
N TYR A 44 -5.77 1.04 7.76
CA TYR A 44 -4.96 0.16 8.62
C TYR A 44 -4.73 -1.26 8.05
N CYS A 45 -4.60 -1.40 6.74
CA CYS A 45 -4.25 -2.66 6.09
C CYS A 45 -2.76 -3.00 6.24
N LEU A 46 -1.94 -2.03 6.64
CA LEU A 46 -0.52 -2.21 6.90
C LEU A 46 -0.24 -2.01 8.40
N PRO A 47 0.54 -2.91 9.04
CA PRO A 47 0.96 -2.73 10.42
C PRO A 47 1.83 -1.48 10.56
N GLU A 48 1.70 -0.78 11.68
CA GLU A 48 2.57 0.35 11.99
C GLU A 48 4.04 -0.09 12.02
N ARG A 49 4.95 0.82 11.65
CA ARG A 49 6.40 0.56 11.63
C ARG A 49 6.93 -0.11 12.92
N PRO A 50 6.51 0.28 14.15
CA PRO A 50 6.96 -0.38 15.38
C PRO A 50 6.57 -1.86 15.47
N ALA A 51 5.37 -2.22 14.99
CA ALA A 51 4.92 -3.60 14.94
C ALA A 51 5.74 -4.41 13.92
N VAL A 52 6.08 -3.80 12.79
CA VAL A 52 6.97 -4.40 11.77
C VAL A 52 8.37 -4.65 12.35
N TYR A 53 8.98 -3.65 13.00
CA TYR A 53 10.31 -3.79 13.58
C TYR A 53 10.33 -4.83 14.72
N SER A 54 9.29 -4.86 15.56
CA SER A 54 9.16 -5.84 16.64
C SER A 54 9.03 -7.26 16.08
N PHE A 55 8.25 -7.43 15.01
CA PHE A 55 8.09 -8.73 14.33
C PHE A 55 9.40 -9.18 13.66
N ILE A 56 10.04 -8.31 12.86
CA ILE A 56 11.30 -8.66 12.18
C ILE A 56 12.41 -8.93 13.20
N GLY A 57 12.52 -8.13 14.26
CA GLY A 57 13.54 -8.33 15.30
C GLY A 57 13.36 -9.64 16.08
N THR A 58 12.12 -10.08 16.28
CA THR A 58 11.81 -11.32 17.04
C THR A 58 11.97 -12.57 16.17
N TRP A 59 11.53 -12.52 14.91
CA TRP A 59 11.41 -13.71 14.07
C TRP A 59 12.47 -13.81 12.96
N CYS A 60 13.16 -12.71 12.65
CA CYS A 60 14.03 -12.57 11.48
C CYS A 60 15.36 -11.87 11.84
N PRO A 61 16.24 -12.50 12.65
CA PRO A 61 17.48 -11.88 13.15
C PRO A 61 18.50 -11.49 12.07
N LYS A 62 18.35 -11.96 10.82
CA LYS A 62 19.26 -11.63 9.71
C LYS A 62 18.99 -10.28 9.03
N TRP A 63 17.76 -9.76 9.12
CA TRP A 63 17.39 -8.49 8.46
C TRP A 63 17.61 -7.25 9.34
N ALA A 64 17.90 -7.42 10.63
CA ALA A 64 18.18 -6.31 11.55
C ALA A 64 19.57 -5.65 11.34
N LYS A 65 20.35 -6.09 10.33
CA LYS A 65 21.76 -5.72 10.15
C LYS A 65 22.12 -5.17 8.77
N MET A 66 21.14 -4.82 7.93
CA MET A 66 21.37 -4.04 6.70
C MET A 66 20.96 -2.60 6.89
#